data_AF-A0A931UBA4-F1
#
_entry.id   AF-A0A931UBA4-F1
#
_cell.length_a   1.000
_cell.length_b   1.000
_cell.length_c   1.000
_cell.angle_alpha   90.00
_cell.angle_beta   90.00
_cell.angle_gamma   90.00
#
_symmetry.space_group_name_H-M   'P 1'
#
loop_
_entity.id
_entity.type
_entity.pdbx_description
1 polymer ?
#
loop_
_entity_poly.entity_id
_entity_poly.type
_entity_poly.pdbx_seq_one_letter_code
_entity_poly.pdbx_strand_id
1 'polypeptide(L)'
;MRNGIKAIDFMYYVATPEFIRKWNEAKKGELICRMERAIGGLPQYESIEAMIQKMDEAGVEKVFITQCKMWSYRNKWMYMDTSLDEVAQYVTRYPDRFAGLAGYNPFRIRESLAEIEQAVKTYGFKGVYVHIYGFDIPLHDPKMYPLYAKCVELNIPVSMQVGHVLEAMPSEHARPIYLDRIASDFPDLKIIGAHTGWPWVEELISVCYKWDNVYFGVDAWMPKYLKPEIIHYINSRMGMDRCLWGTNGLP
;
A
#
# COMPACT_ATOMS: atom_id res chain seq x y z
N MET A 1 11.60 -13.29 -27.92
CA MET A 1 11.30 -14.01 -26.66
C MET A 1 12.11 -13.34 -25.56
N ARG A 2 11.49 -12.55 -24.66
CA ARG A 2 12.21 -11.93 -23.54
C ARG A 2 12.32 -12.97 -22.42
N ASN A 3 13.46 -13.66 -22.34
CA ASN A 3 13.79 -14.52 -21.21
C ASN A 3 14.02 -13.66 -19.95
N GLY A 4 13.29 -13.95 -18.87
CA GLY A 4 13.90 -13.97 -17.53
C GLY A 4 13.55 -12.89 -16.51
N ILE A 5 12.83 -11.82 -16.85
CA ILE A 5 12.41 -10.85 -15.81
C ILE A 5 11.06 -11.29 -15.25
N LYS A 6 11.08 -11.87 -14.06
CA LYS A 6 9.89 -12.16 -13.29
C LYS A 6 9.48 -10.91 -12.50
N ALA A 7 8.21 -10.54 -12.54
CA ALA A 7 7.71 -9.33 -11.90
C ALA A 7 7.44 -9.55 -10.40
N ILE A 8 7.57 -8.48 -9.61
CA ILE A 8 7.16 -8.43 -8.21
C ILE A 8 6.08 -7.36 -8.10
N ASP A 9 4.88 -7.77 -7.69
CA ASP A 9 3.81 -6.84 -7.34
C ASP A 9 4.02 -6.37 -5.89
N PHE A 10 4.33 -5.10 -5.71
CA PHE A 10 4.66 -4.56 -4.39
C PHE A 10 3.44 -4.32 -3.47
N MET A 11 2.21 -4.46 -3.97
CA MET A 11 1.03 -4.21 -3.16
C MET A 11 -0.25 -4.87 -3.70
N TYR A 12 -0.86 -5.72 -2.86
CA TYR A 12 -2.13 -6.37 -3.10
C TYR A 12 -2.93 -6.56 -1.80
N TYR A 13 -4.22 -6.21 -1.79
CA TYR A 13 -5.15 -6.57 -0.71
C TYR A 13 -5.63 -8.00 -0.93
N VAL A 14 -5.45 -8.93 0.02
CA VAL A 14 -5.89 -10.33 -0.13
C VAL A 14 -7.30 -10.41 -0.72
N ALA A 15 -7.48 -10.90 -1.93
CA ALA A 15 -8.79 -10.90 -2.59
C ALA A 15 -9.44 -12.28 -2.58
N THR A 16 -9.42 -12.94 -1.42
CA THR A 16 -10.13 -14.21 -1.25
C THR A 16 -11.63 -13.95 -1.10
N PRO A 17 -12.49 -14.94 -1.39
CA PRO A 17 -13.92 -14.80 -1.16
C PRO A 17 -14.26 -14.42 0.28
N GLU A 18 -13.46 -14.86 1.26
CA GLU A 18 -13.63 -14.45 2.66
C GLU A 18 -13.31 -12.97 2.88
N PHE A 19 -12.15 -12.50 2.41
CA PHE A 19 -11.80 -11.09 2.54
C PHE A 19 -12.81 -10.20 1.82
N ILE A 20 -13.24 -10.57 0.61
CA ILE A 20 -14.24 -9.81 -0.15
C ILE A 20 -15.59 -9.78 0.57
N ARG A 21 -16.01 -10.88 1.24
CA ARG A 21 -17.19 -10.85 2.11
C ARG A 21 -17.04 -9.87 3.26
N LYS A 22 -15.91 -9.93 4.00
CA LYS A 22 -15.62 -8.98 5.09
C LYS A 22 -15.60 -7.54 4.59
N TRP A 23 -14.97 -7.28 3.45
CA TRP A 23 -14.95 -5.98 2.79
C TRP A 23 -16.34 -5.46 2.45
N ASN A 24 -17.14 -6.28 1.79
CA ASN A 24 -18.50 -5.91 1.39
C ASN A 24 -19.41 -5.68 2.60
N GLU A 25 -19.23 -6.45 3.68
CA GLU A 25 -19.95 -6.25 4.94
C GLU A 25 -19.52 -4.97 5.66
N ALA A 26 -18.22 -4.73 5.76
CA ALA A 26 -17.63 -3.53 6.34
C ALA A 26 -18.11 -2.23 5.67
N LYS A 27 -18.33 -2.28 4.36
CA LYS A 27 -18.81 -1.15 3.56
C LYS A 27 -20.32 -0.91 3.69
N LYS A 28 -21.10 -1.81 4.29
CA LYS A 28 -22.54 -1.59 4.49
C LYS A 28 -22.76 -0.38 5.40
N GLY A 29 -23.42 0.65 4.87
CA GLY A 29 -23.68 1.89 5.59
C GLY A 29 -22.59 2.96 5.45
N GLU A 30 -21.51 2.68 4.71
CA GLU A 30 -20.56 3.72 4.29
C GLU A 30 -21.12 4.55 3.13
N LEU A 31 -20.69 5.81 3.06
CA LEU A 31 -20.97 6.64 1.90
C LEU A 31 -20.10 6.14 0.74
N ILE A 32 -20.73 5.78 -0.37
CA ILE A 32 -20.02 5.37 -1.58
C ILE A 32 -19.89 6.58 -2.51
N CYS A 33 -18.68 6.92 -2.94
CA CYS A 33 -18.46 8.05 -3.85
C CYS A 33 -18.79 7.66 -5.31
N ARG A 34 -18.74 8.63 -6.24
CA ARG A 34 -18.99 8.37 -7.67
C ARG A 34 -17.97 7.39 -8.27
N MET A 35 -16.69 7.53 -7.91
CA MET A 35 -15.61 6.72 -8.46
C MET A 35 -15.70 5.28 -7.96
N GLU A 36 -15.89 5.07 -6.65
CA GLU A 36 -16.08 3.74 -6.06
C GLU A 36 -17.28 3.00 -6.66
N ARG A 37 -18.43 3.68 -6.85
CA ARG A 37 -19.59 3.10 -7.56
C ARG A 37 -19.26 2.69 -9.00
N ALA A 38 -18.44 3.47 -9.70
CA ALA A 38 -18.12 3.21 -11.11
C ALA A 38 -17.13 2.06 -11.29
N ILE A 39 -16.22 1.84 -10.33
CA ILE A 39 -15.26 0.72 -10.37
C ILE A 39 -15.97 -0.62 -10.13
N GLY A 40 -17.03 -0.65 -9.33
CA GLY A 40 -17.88 -1.83 -9.16
C GLY A 40 -17.35 -2.88 -8.19
N GLY A 41 -16.27 -2.58 -7.47
CA GLY A 41 -15.71 -3.43 -6.41
C GLY A 41 -14.23 -3.73 -6.58
N LEU A 42 -13.67 -4.43 -5.60
CA LEU A 42 -12.31 -4.97 -5.71
C LEU A 42 -12.32 -6.25 -6.55
N PRO A 43 -11.25 -6.54 -7.29
CA PRO A 43 -11.12 -7.79 -8.03
C PRO A 43 -11.08 -8.97 -7.08
N GLN A 44 -11.53 -10.14 -7.55
CA GLN A 44 -11.71 -11.32 -6.74
C GLN A 44 -11.20 -12.56 -7.47
N TYR A 45 -10.53 -13.44 -6.73
CA TYR A 45 -10.19 -14.78 -7.19
C TYR A 45 -11.04 -15.82 -6.45
N GLU A 46 -11.31 -16.94 -7.11
CA GLU A 46 -12.07 -18.04 -6.51
C GLU A 46 -11.30 -18.72 -5.36
N SER A 47 -9.97 -18.77 -5.47
CA SER A 47 -9.06 -19.32 -4.47
C SER A 47 -7.66 -18.70 -4.59
N ILE A 48 -6.79 -18.96 -3.61
CA ILE A 48 -5.37 -18.56 -3.68
C ILE A 48 -4.65 -19.32 -4.79
N GLU A 49 -5.00 -20.58 -5.03
CA GLU A 49 -4.44 -21.37 -6.12
C GLU A 49 -4.81 -20.78 -7.49
N ALA A 50 -6.04 -20.29 -7.65
CA ALA A 50 -6.46 -19.59 -8.87
C ALA A 50 -5.71 -18.26 -9.06
N MET A 51 -5.47 -17.51 -7.97
CA MET A 51 -4.63 -16.31 -7.99
C MET A 51 -3.19 -16.65 -8.43
N ILE A 52 -2.60 -17.71 -7.85
CA ILE A 52 -1.25 -18.17 -8.17
C ILE A 52 -1.15 -18.55 -9.66
N GLN A 53 -2.16 -19.24 -10.21
CA GLN A 53 -2.19 -19.54 -11.64
C GLN A 53 -2.21 -18.26 -12.49
N LYS A 54 -2.99 -17.24 -12.09
CA LYS A 54 -3.01 -15.94 -12.78
C LYS A 54 -1.69 -15.21 -12.68
N MET A 55 -1.01 -15.28 -11.53
CA MET A 55 0.35 -14.78 -11.37
C MET A 55 1.32 -15.47 -12.34
N ASP A 56 1.24 -16.80 -12.48
CA ASP A 56 2.07 -17.56 -13.41
C ASP A 56 1.81 -17.18 -14.88
N GLU A 57 0.54 -17.07 -15.27
CA GLU A 57 0.13 -16.62 -16.61
C GLU A 57 0.63 -15.21 -16.94
N ALA A 58 0.68 -14.32 -15.94
CA ALA A 58 1.13 -12.93 -16.07
C ALA A 58 2.65 -12.75 -15.89
N GLY A 59 3.40 -13.79 -15.49
CA GLY A 59 4.83 -13.70 -15.19
C GLY A 59 5.15 -12.95 -13.88
N VAL A 60 4.21 -12.92 -12.94
CA VAL A 60 4.38 -12.36 -11.59
C VAL A 60 4.88 -13.46 -10.64
N GLU A 61 6.10 -13.32 -10.14
CA GLU A 61 6.69 -14.32 -9.24
C GLU A 61 6.25 -14.14 -7.80
N LYS A 62 6.22 -12.88 -7.35
CA LYS A 62 5.93 -12.55 -5.95
C LYS A 62 4.94 -11.40 -5.84
N VAL A 63 4.05 -11.50 -4.87
CA VAL A 63 3.07 -10.46 -4.52
C VAL A 63 3.22 -10.11 -3.04
N PHE A 64 3.22 -8.83 -2.73
CA PHE A 64 3.20 -8.33 -1.37
C PHE A 64 1.76 -8.15 -0.90
N ILE A 65 1.41 -8.84 0.18
CA ILE A 65 0.08 -8.86 0.75
C ILE A 65 0.03 -7.91 1.94
N THR A 66 -0.90 -6.96 1.91
CA THR A 66 -1.05 -5.97 2.98
C THR A 66 -2.05 -6.41 4.03
N GLN A 67 -1.66 -6.33 5.30
CA GLN A 67 -2.60 -6.33 6.41
C GLN A 67 -3.40 -5.02 6.39
N CYS A 68 -4.69 -5.14 6.07
CA CYS A 68 -5.54 -3.99 5.83
C CYS A 68 -6.08 -3.42 7.15
N LYS A 69 -5.68 -2.20 7.48
CA LYS A 69 -6.23 -1.43 8.61
C LYS A 69 -6.80 -0.11 8.09
N MET A 70 -8.12 -0.03 8.01
CA MET A 70 -8.83 1.15 7.53
C MET A 70 -9.90 1.59 8.53
N TRP A 71 -9.90 2.88 8.83
CA TRP A 71 -10.88 3.52 9.69
C TRP A 71 -11.98 4.19 8.86
N SER A 72 -13.23 4.11 9.31
CA SER A 72 -14.32 4.82 8.68
C SER A 72 -14.25 6.29 9.06
N TYR A 73 -14.00 7.16 8.08
CA TYR A 73 -14.02 8.61 8.30
C TYR A 73 -15.38 9.07 8.83
N ARG A 74 -16.49 8.51 8.34
CA ARG A 74 -17.84 8.96 8.69
C ARG A 74 -18.33 8.37 10.00
N ASN A 75 -18.21 7.05 10.15
CA ASN A 75 -18.80 6.31 11.25
C ASN A 75 -17.83 6.10 12.43
N LYS A 76 -16.56 6.50 12.27
CA LYS A 76 -15.53 6.49 13.31
C LYS A 76 -15.33 5.11 13.97
N TRP A 77 -15.10 4.09 13.15
CA TRP A 77 -14.81 2.72 13.58
C TRP A 77 -13.87 2.01 12.60
N MET A 78 -13.22 0.92 13.03
CA MET A 78 -12.43 0.07 12.15
C MET A 78 -13.36 -0.77 11.26
N TYR A 79 -13.67 -0.30 10.06
CA TYR A 79 -14.48 -1.06 9.12
C TYR A 79 -13.67 -2.19 8.47
N MET A 80 -12.36 -1.99 8.25
CA MET A 80 -11.45 -3.09 7.88
C MET A 80 -10.29 -3.19 8.88
N ASP A 81 -10.19 -4.32 9.58
CA ASP A 81 -9.05 -4.64 10.46
C ASP A 81 -8.68 -6.11 10.28
N THR A 82 -7.79 -6.37 9.33
CA THR A 82 -7.24 -7.71 9.11
C THR A 82 -6.27 -8.04 10.24
N SER A 83 -6.41 -9.23 10.82
CA SER A 83 -5.48 -9.73 11.84
C SER A 83 -4.13 -10.11 11.23
N LEU A 84 -3.07 -10.19 12.05
CA LEU A 84 -1.77 -10.66 11.60
C LEU A 84 -1.86 -12.09 11.03
N ASP A 85 -2.57 -12.99 11.69
CA ASP A 85 -2.69 -14.40 11.27
C ASP A 85 -3.36 -14.55 9.89
N GLU A 86 -4.34 -13.70 9.58
CA GLU A 86 -5.01 -13.69 8.27
C GLU A 86 -4.04 -13.43 7.11
N VAL A 87 -2.97 -12.67 7.32
CA VAL A 87 -1.92 -12.42 6.32
C VAL A 87 -0.78 -13.43 6.44
N ALA A 88 -0.36 -13.72 7.67
CA ALA A 88 0.77 -14.60 7.96
C ALA A 88 0.56 -16.02 7.43
N GLN A 89 -0.68 -16.51 7.39
CA GLN A 89 -0.99 -17.82 6.78
C GLN A 89 -0.52 -17.91 5.32
N TYR A 90 -0.62 -16.84 4.53
CA TYR A 90 -0.24 -16.87 3.11
C TYR A 90 1.27 -16.85 2.94
N VAL A 91 1.95 -16.01 3.72
CA VAL A 91 3.42 -15.94 3.74
C VAL A 91 4.02 -17.26 4.20
N THR A 92 3.36 -17.95 5.15
CA THR A 92 3.82 -19.23 5.67
C THR A 92 3.55 -20.39 4.70
N ARG A 93 2.36 -20.42 4.08
CA ARG A 93 1.96 -21.51 3.18
C ARG A 93 2.60 -21.41 1.79
N TYR A 94 2.89 -20.19 1.31
CA TYR A 94 3.50 -19.95 -0.01
C TYR A 94 4.63 -18.89 0.06
N PRO A 95 5.72 -19.14 0.80
CA PRO A 95 6.78 -18.16 1.06
C PRO A 95 7.50 -17.68 -0.22
N ASP A 96 7.51 -18.52 -1.26
CA ASP A 96 8.10 -18.17 -2.56
C ASP A 96 7.20 -17.26 -3.39
N ARG A 97 5.90 -17.19 -3.09
CA ARG A 97 4.90 -16.43 -3.86
C ARG A 97 4.42 -15.18 -3.16
N PHE A 98 4.46 -15.16 -1.82
CA PHE A 98 3.93 -14.03 -1.04
C PHE A 98 4.94 -13.48 -0.05
N ALA A 99 4.87 -12.16 0.17
CA ALA A 99 5.53 -11.47 1.27
C ALA A 99 4.49 -10.62 2.02
N GLY A 100 4.62 -10.48 3.34
CA GLY A 100 3.67 -9.70 4.14
C GLY A 100 4.10 -8.25 4.31
N LEU A 101 3.12 -7.34 4.31
CA LEU A 101 3.23 -5.97 4.79
C LEU A 101 2.30 -5.81 6.00
N ALA A 102 2.86 -5.39 7.14
CA ALA A 102 2.09 -5.22 8.37
C ALA A 102 1.24 -3.96 8.29
N GLY A 103 0.17 -3.90 9.07
CA GLY A 103 -0.72 -2.74 9.14
C GLY A 103 -0.39 -1.86 10.35
N TYR A 104 -0.72 -0.58 10.28
CA TYR A 104 -0.57 0.34 11.41
C TYR A 104 -1.89 1.04 11.74
N ASN A 105 -2.25 1.08 13.03
CA ASN A 105 -3.39 1.84 13.53
C ASN A 105 -2.90 2.98 14.45
N PRO A 106 -2.99 4.26 14.02
CA PRO A 106 -2.51 5.40 14.81
C PRO A 106 -3.34 5.70 16.07
N PHE A 107 -4.50 5.07 16.26
CA PHE A 107 -5.26 5.11 17.51
C PHE A 107 -4.87 3.99 18.50
N ARG A 108 -4.14 2.98 18.04
CA ARG A 108 -3.64 1.86 18.85
C ARG A 108 -2.14 1.65 18.62
N ILE A 109 -1.37 2.70 18.91
CA ILE A 109 0.06 2.79 18.58
C ILE A 109 0.83 1.63 19.20
N ARG A 110 0.71 1.41 20.52
CA ARG A 110 1.51 0.41 21.24
C ARG A 110 1.27 -1.00 20.69
N GLU A 111 0.00 -1.33 20.47
CA GLU A 111 -0.40 -2.63 19.93
C GLU A 111 0.05 -2.81 18.49
N SER A 112 -0.06 -1.76 17.66
CA SER A 112 0.44 -1.79 16.28
C SER A 112 1.94 -2.01 16.23
N LEU A 113 2.73 -1.35 17.08
CA LEU A 113 4.18 -1.53 17.12
C LEU A 113 4.58 -2.95 17.53
N ALA A 114 3.88 -3.54 18.51
CA ALA A 114 4.10 -4.92 18.92
C ALA A 114 3.74 -5.92 17.81
N GLU A 115 2.61 -5.70 17.12
CA GLU A 115 2.16 -6.53 16.00
C GLU A 115 3.13 -6.44 14.81
N ILE A 116 3.62 -5.25 14.46
CA ILE A 116 4.64 -5.04 13.42
C ILE A 116 5.93 -5.78 13.76
N GLU A 117 6.40 -5.67 15.00
CA GLU A 117 7.61 -6.36 15.44
C GLU A 117 7.47 -7.88 15.35
N GLN A 118 6.33 -8.43 15.78
CA GLN A 118 6.01 -9.85 15.64
C GLN A 118 5.94 -10.25 14.16
N ALA A 119 5.24 -9.47 13.32
CA ALA A 119 5.10 -9.72 11.89
C ALA A 119 6.46 -9.86 11.21
N VAL A 120 7.41 -8.98 11.55
CA VAL A 120 8.74 -8.94 10.95
C VAL A 120 9.64 -10.03 11.52
N LYS A 121 9.74 -10.13 12.85
CA LYS A 121 10.68 -11.06 13.51
C LYS A 121 10.24 -12.52 13.46
N THR A 122 8.93 -12.79 13.47
CA THR A 122 8.40 -14.15 13.49
C THR A 122 8.00 -14.63 12.10
N TYR A 123 7.30 -13.80 11.32
CA TYR A 123 6.74 -14.22 10.02
C TYR A 123 7.52 -13.66 8.82
N GLY A 124 8.58 -12.89 9.03
CA GLY A 124 9.45 -12.40 7.97
C GLY A 124 8.81 -11.34 7.08
N PHE A 125 7.82 -10.59 7.58
CA PHE A 125 7.20 -9.48 6.85
C PHE A 125 8.27 -8.47 6.42
N LYS A 126 8.04 -7.84 5.26
CA LYS A 126 9.06 -7.07 4.54
C LYS A 126 8.83 -5.56 4.59
N GLY A 127 7.83 -5.10 5.33
CA GLY A 127 7.50 -3.68 5.44
C GLY A 127 6.16 -3.47 6.14
N VAL A 128 5.72 -2.21 6.14
CA VAL A 128 4.42 -1.78 6.66
C VAL A 128 3.64 -1.10 5.54
N TYR A 129 2.32 -1.27 5.50
CA TYR A 129 1.41 -0.50 4.66
C TYR A 129 0.45 0.33 5.52
N VAL A 130 0.19 1.57 5.11
CA VAL A 130 -0.70 2.51 5.81
C VAL A 130 -1.74 3.09 4.87
N HIS A 131 -3.01 2.93 5.25
CA HIS A 131 -4.15 3.63 4.67
C HIS A 131 -4.68 4.69 5.66
N ILE A 132 -4.18 5.92 5.57
CA ILE A 132 -4.37 6.93 6.63
C ILE A 132 -5.69 7.71 6.54
N TYR A 133 -6.29 7.83 5.35
CA TYR A 133 -7.38 8.77 5.05
C TYR A 133 -8.54 8.74 6.04
N GLY A 134 -8.98 7.53 6.38
CA GLY A 134 -10.07 7.30 7.32
C GLY A 134 -9.84 7.89 8.69
N PHE A 135 -8.60 7.78 9.18
CA PHE A 135 -8.19 8.24 10.49
C PHE A 135 -8.19 9.77 10.61
N ASP A 136 -8.23 10.49 9.48
CA ASP A 136 -8.19 11.94 9.40
C ASP A 136 -6.92 12.52 10.05
N ILE A 137 -5.79 11.86 9.77
CA ILE A 137 -4.47 12.18 10.33
C ILE A 137 -3.51 12.40 9.15
N PRO A 138 -2.78 13.53 9.08
CA PRO A 138 -1.73 13.72 8.07
C PRO A 138 -0.62 12.66 8.20
N LEU A 139 0.00 12.26 7.08
CA LEU A 139 1.15 11.33 7.12
C LEU A 139 2.30 11.84 8.01
N HIS A 140 2.53 13.15 8.04
CA HIS A 140 3.59 13.76 8.86
C HIS A 140 3.15 14.10 10.30
N ASP A 141 1.99 13.60 10.76
CA ASP A 141 1.50 13.83 12.12
C ASP A 141 2.38 13.11 13.16
N PRO A 142 2.59 13.68 14.37
CA PRO A 142 3.33 13.02 15.44
C PRO A 142 2.84 11.60 15.80
N LYS A 143 1.57 11.28 15.58
CA LYS A 143 1.04 9.93 15.78
C LYS A 143 1.66 8.89 14.84
N MET A 144 2.23 9.30 13.71
CA MET A 144 2.89 8.41 12.76
C MET A 144 4.37 8.21 13.06
N TYR A 145 5.01 9.09 13.84
CA TYR A 145 6.46 9.04 14.11
C TYR A 145 6.90 7.76 14.83
N PRO A 146 6.12 7.19 15.79
CA PRO A 146 6.48 5.90 16.38
C PRO A 146 6.57 4.77 15.36
N LEU A 147 5.71 4.78 14.31
CA LEU A 147 5.81 3.82 13.21
C LEU A 147 7.12 4.00 12.46
N TYR A 148 7.45 5.23 12.07
CA TYR A 148 8.66 5.55 11.32
C TYR A 148 9.93 5.14 12.07
N ALA A 149 10.01 5.46 13.36
CA ALA A 149 11.10 5.03 14.23
C ALA A 149 11.21 3.50 14.30
N LYS A 150 10.09 2.78 14.42
CA LYS A 150 10.08 1.31 14.44
C LYS A 150 10.49 0.71 13.10
N CYS A 151 10.10 1.31 11.97
CA CYS A 151 10.54 0.87 10.64
C CYS A 151 12.07 1.05 10.46
N VAL A 152 12.63 2.15 10.95
CA VAL A 152 14.09 2.36 10.99
C VAL A 152 14.77 1.30 11.88
N GLU A 153 14.27 1.08 13.10
CA GLU A 153 14.79 0.07 14.04
C GLU A 153 14.82 -1.34 13.42
N LEU A 154 13.74 -1.71 12.71
CA LEU A 154 13.61 -3.01 12.07
C LEU A 154 14.26 -3.08 10.67
N ASN A 155 14.78 -1.96 10.16
CA ASN A 155 15.33 -1.83 8.81
C ASN A 155 14.36 -2.32 7.71
N ILE A 156 13.12 -1.86 7.77
CA ILE A 156 12.06 -2.17 6.80
C ILE A 156 11.45 -0.88 6.22
N PRO A 157 10.97 -0.89 4.96
CA PRO A 157 10.26 0.23 4.38
C PRO A 157 8.85 0.41 4.97
N VAL A 158 8.35 1.65 4.85
CA VAL A 158 6.93 1.96 5.02
C VAL A 158 6.33 2.40 3.69
N SER A 159 5.24 1.74 3.29
CA SER A 159 4.40 2.09 2.17
C SER A 159 3.16 2.82 2.67
N MET A 160 2.87 3.98 2.10
CA MET A 160 1.75 4.82 2.49
C MET A 160 1.00 5.19 1.22
N GLN A 161 -0.31 4.99 1.21
CA GLN A 161 -1.10 5.49 0.11
C GLN A 161 -1.00 7.00 0.03
N VAL A 162 -0.72 7.52 -1.16
CA VAL A 162 -0.67 8.96 -1.44
C VAL A 162 -1.56 9.34 -2.62
N GLY A 163 -1.97 10.61 -2.63
CA GLY A 163 -2.91 11.12 -3.63
C GLY A 163 -4.35 11.01 -3.17
N HIS A 164 -5.27 10.95 -4.14
CA HIS A 164 -6.69 10.85 -3.93
C HIS A 164 -7.10 9.42 -3.53
N VAL A 165 -7.94 9.31 -2.51
CA VAL A 165 -8.49 8.04 -2.03
C VAL A 165 -9.74 7.64 -2.81
N LEU A 166 -9.95 6.34 -3.02
CA LEU A 166 -11.13 5.85 -3.75
C LEU A 166 -12.42 6.06 -2.95
N GLU A 167 -12.35 5.79 -1.64
CA GLU A 167 -13.42 5.93 -0.68
C GLU A 167 -13.95 7.36 -0.57
N ALA A 168 -15.19 7.52 -0.10
CA ALA A 168 -15.76 8.84 0.20
C ALA A 168 -15.15 9.47 1.47
N MET A 169 -13.86 9.78 1.43
CA MET A 169 -13.08 10.37 2.52
C MET A 169 -12.24 11.55 2.01
N PRO A 170 -11.87 12.52 2.87
CA PRO A 170 -10.96 13.59 2.49
C PRO A 170 -9.59 13.04 2.06
N SER A 171 -9.04 13.57 0.96
CA SER A 171 -7.75 13.11 0.41
C SER A 171 -6.54 13.92 0.87
N GLU A 172 -6.76 15.08 1.50
CA GLU A 172 -5.71 16.07 1.77
C GLU A 172 -4.57 15.49 2.63
N HIS A 173 -4.90 14.66 3.62
CA HIS A 173 -3.95 14.15 4.61
C HIS A 173 -2.85 13.21 4.06
N ALA A 174 -2.99 12.76 2.82
CA ALA A 174 -1.98 11.98 2.12
C ALA A 174 -1.47 12.65 0.84
N ARG A 175 -1.44 13.99 0.81
CA ARG A 175 -0.75 14.74 -0.23
C ARG A 175 0.74 14.33 -0.28
N PRO A 176 1.30 14.03 -1.47
CA PRO A 176 2.68 13.56 -1.59
C PRO A 176 3.72 14.51 -1.00
N ILE A 177 3.49 15.82 -1.00
CA ILE A 177 4.43 16.78 -0.41
C ILE A 177 4.71 16.53 1.08
N TYR A 178 3.81 15.84 1.80
CA TYR A 178 4.05 15.49 3.20
C TYR A 178 5.17 14.46 3.40
N LEU A 179 5.48 13.68 2.36
CA LEU A 179 6.63 12.77 2.39
C LEU A 179 7.96 13.53 2.53
N ASP A 180 8.03 14.79 2.07
CA ASP A 180 9.22 15.64 2.18
C ASP A 180 9.68 15.81 3.63
N ARG A 181 8.73 16.09 4.52
CA ARG A 181 9.01 16.28 5.94
C ARG A 181 9.46 14.97 6.59
N ILE A 182 8.78 13.87 6.28
CA ILE A 182 9.11 12.55 6.83
C ILE A 182 10.51 12.14 6.39
N ALA A 183 10.86 12.32 5.11
CA ALA A 183 12.18 12.02 4.59
C ALA A 183 13.28 12.86 5.25
N SER A 184 13.00 14.14 5.53
CA SER A 184 13.92 15.02 6.26
C SER A 184 14.13 14.60 7.71
N ASP A 185 13.07 14.16 8.39
CA ASP A 185 13.13 13.78 9.81
C ASP A 185 13.71 12.35 9.99
N PHE A 186 13.54 11.49 8.99
CA PHE A 186 13.98 10.09 8.99
C PHE A 186 14.78 9.74 7.72
N PRO A 187 16.01 10.26 7.56
CA PRO A 187 16.81 10.05 6.35
C PRO A 187 17.18 8.59 6.08
N ASP A 188 17.20 7.74 7.12
CA ASP A 188 17.49 6.30 7.00
C ASP A 188 16.24 5.45 6.67
N LEU A 189 15.03 6.03 6.72
CA LEU A 189 13.79 5.31 6.45
C LEU A 189 13.53 5.21 4.94
N LYS A 190 13.28 4.01 4.43
CA LYS A 190 12.75 3.83 3.08
C LYS A 190 11.25 4.11 3.05
N ILE A 191 10.86 5.11 2.28
CA ILE A 191 9.49 5.62 2.17
C ILE A 191 8.96 5.26 0.78
N ILE A 192 7.77 4.65 0.72
CA ILE A 192 7.09 4.35 -0.53
C ILE A 192 5.75 5.09 -0.54
N GLY A 193 5.57 6.03 -1.46
CA GLY A 193 4.26 6.56 -1.80
C GLY A 193 3.53 5.59 -2.73
N ALA A 194 2.63 4.77 -2.21
CA ALA A 194 1.81 3.89 -3.03
C ALA A 194 0.84 4.71 -3.89
N HIS A 195 0.56 4.20 -5.09
CA HIS A 195 -0.17 4.87 -6.17
C HIS A 195 0.60 6.05 -6.79
N THR A 196 -0.06 6.70 -7.75
CA THR A 196 0.51 7.72 -8.64
C THR A 196 0.57 9.12 -8.02
N GLY A 197 0.10 9.32 -6.78
CA GLY A 197 -0.01 10.64 -6.15
C GLY A 197 -1.06 11.55 -6.79
N TRP A 198 -1.85 11.08 -7.76
CA TRP A 198 -2.87 11.87 -8.44
C TRP A 198 -3.88 12.47 -7.45
N PRO A 199 -4.27 13.77 -7.57
CA PRO A 199 -3.93 14.70 -8.66
C PRO A 199 -2.59 15.42 -8.50
N TRP A 200 -1.89 15.26 -7.37
CA TRP A 200 -0.62 15.94 -7.05
C TRP A 200 0.61 15.18 -7.56
N VAL A 201 0.55 14.74 -8.81
CA VAL A 201 1.61 13.96 -9.45
C VAL A 201 2.96 14.69 -9.43
N GLU A 202 2.94 16.00 -9.69
CA GLU A 202 4.16 16.82 -9.69
C GLU A 202 4.77 16.95 -8.30
N GLU A 203 3.95 16.97 -7.23
CA GLU A 203 4.45 16.95 -5.85
C GLU A 203 5.16 15.62 -5.56
N LEU A 204 4.56 14.49 -5.96
CA LEU A 204 5.17 13.17 -5.77
C LEU A 204 6.52 13.07 -6.49
N ILE A 205 6.56 13.48 -7.75
CA ILE A 205 7.79 13.51 -8.55
C ILE A 205 8.82 14.45 -7.91
N SER A 206 8.41 15.63 -7.47
CA SER A 206 9.31 16.61 -6.83
C SER A 206 9.97 16.05 -5.56
N VAL A 207 9.22 15.32 -4.72
CA VAL A 207 9.80 14.71 -3.53
C VAL A 207 10.76 13.59 -3.89
N CYS A 208 10.43 12.76 -4.89
CA CYS A 208 11.33 11.69 -5.35
C CYS A 208 12.62 12.23 -5.99
N TYR A 209 12.59 13.40 -6.64
CA TYR A 209 13.80 14.07 -7.11
C TYR A 209 14.71 14.54 -5.97
N LYS A 210 14.11 14.95 -4.84
CA LYS A 210 14.83 15.60 -3.74
C LYS A 210 15.47 14.59 -2.78
N TRP A 211 14.82 13.45 -2.55
CA TRP A 211 15.22 12.50 -1.50
C TRP A 211 15.57 11.13 -2.07
N ASP A 212 16.73 10.61 -1.67
CA ASP A 212 17.20 9.28 -2.10
C ASP A 212 16.40 8.12 -1.51
N ASN A 213 15.75 8.35 -0.36
CA ASN A 213 15.01 7.35 0.38
C ASN A 213 13.50 7.35 0.09
N VAL A 214 13.03 8.14 -0.88
CA VAL A 214 11.62 8.19 -1.29
C VAL A 214 11.41 7.53 -2.65
N TYR A 215 10.53 6.54 -2.67
CA TYR A 215 10.11 5.77 -3.82
C TYR A 215 8.60 5.94 -4.02
N PHE A 216 8.08 5.52 -5.16
CA PHE A 216 6.64 5.54 -5.41
C PHE A 216 6.15 4.35 -6.24
N GLY A 217 4.85 4.08 -6.19
CA GLY A 217 4.19 3.00 -6.91
C GLY A 217 3.44 3.46 -8.16
N VAL A 218 3.49 2.67 -9.23
CA VAL A 218 2.51 2.76 -10.33
C VAL A 218 1.53 1.61 -10.23
N ASP A 219 0.67 1.70 -9.23
CA ASP A 219 -0.42 0.78 -8.91
C ASP A 219 -1.75 1.55 -8.76
N ALA A 220 -2.87 0.81 -8.65
CA ALA A 220 -4.24 1.36 -8.57
C ALA A 220 -4.71 2.19 -9.78
N TRP A 221 -3.86 2.40 -10.78
CA TRP A 221 -4.16 3.09 -12.03
C TRP A 221 -3.72 2.22 -13.21
N MET A 222 -4.63 1.97 -14.16
CA MET A 222 -4.26 1.25 -15.38
C MET A 222 -3.20 2.04 -16.16
N PRO A 223 -2.25 1.38 -16.87
CA PRO A 223 -1.19 2.05 -17.60
C PRO A 223 -1.66 3.16 -18.55
N LYS A 224 -2.82 2.99 -19.21
CA LYS A 224 -3.43 3.99 -20.11
C LYS A 224 -3.87 5.29 -19.43
N TYR A 225 -3.96 5.31 -18.10
CA TYR A 225 -4.33 6.48 -17.30
C TYR A 225 -3.16 7.13 -16.58
N LEU A 226 -1.95 6.55 -16.68
CA LEU A 226 -0.75 7.17 -16.12
C LEU A 226 -0.52 8.53 -16.78
N LYS A 227 -0.26 9.53 -15.94
CA LYS A 227 0.02 10.89 -16.39
C LYS A 227 1.36 10.93 -17.15
N PRO A 228 1.46 11.68 -18.27
CA PRO A 228 2.69 11.77 -19.06
C PRO A 228 3.93 12.13 -18.23
N GLU A 229 3.77 12.94 -17.20
CA GLU A 229 4.81 13.38 -16.27
C GLU A 229 5.43 12.19 -15.52
N ILE A 230 4.61 11.22 -15.10
CA ILE A 230 5.10 9.98 -14.47
C ILE A 230 5.92 9.19 -15.48
N ILE A 231 5.40 8.99 -16.69
CA ILE A 231 6.09 8.23 -17.74
C ILE A 231 7.42 8.89 -18.10
N HIS A 232 7.46 10.21 -18.19
CA HIS A 232 8.69 10.96 -18.42
C HIS A 232 9.68 10.75 -17.27
N TYR A 233 9.23 10.89 -16.02
CA TYR A 233 10.07 10.76 -14.84
C TYR A 233 10.70 9.37 -14.70
N ILE A 234 9.91 8.29 -14.84
CA ILE A 234 10.43 6.91 -14.71
C ILE A 234 11.38 6.51 -15.84
N ASN A 235 11.35 7.21 -16.97
CA ASN A 235 12.31 7.02 -18.06
C ASN A 235 13.54 7.96 -17.95
N SER A 236 13.55 8.85 -16.96
CA SER A 236 14.68 9.74 -16.70
C SER A 236 15.75 9.07 -15.85
N ARG A 237 16.98 9.60 -15.91
CA ARG A 237 18.10 9.13 -15.08
C ARG A 237 17.82 9.18 -13.58
N MET A 238 17.03 10.15 -13.12
CA MET A 238 16.74 10.37 -11.70
C MET A 238 15.54 9.54 -11.21
N GLY A 239 14.67 9.08 -12.12
CA GLY A 239 13.45 8.36 -11.75
C GLY A 239 13.45 6.87 -12.06
N MET A 240 14.36 6.39 -12.91
CA MET A 240 14.38 4.99 -13.38
C MET A 240 14.56 3.94 -12.28
N ASP A 241 15.07 4.32 -11.10
CA ASP A 241 15.27 3.47 -9.93
C ASP A 241 14.39 3.89 -8.73
N ARG A 242 13.41 4.78 -8.95
CA ARG A 242 12.51 5.30 -7.89
C ARG A 242 11.09 4.75 -7.97
N CYS A 243 10.74 4.02 -9.03
CA CYS A 243 9.39 3.52 -9.28
C CYS A 243 9.25 2.02 -9.01
N LEU A 244 8.17 1.63 -8.33
CA LEU A 244 7.75 0.26 -8.09
C LEU A 244 6.50 -0.05 -8.92
N TRP A 245 6.39 -1.28 -9.43
CA TRP A 245 5.20 -1.73 -10.16
C TRP A 245 4.30 -2.56 -9.25
N GLY A 246 2.99 -2.32 -9.31
CA GLY A 246 2.01 -3.16 -8.62
C GLY A 246 0.64 -3.09 -9.26
N THR A 247 -0.22 -4.06 -8.95
CA THR A 247 -1.58 -4.09 -9.50
C THR A 247 -2.58 -3.38 -8.60
N ASN A 248 -2.31 -3.31 -7.28
CA ASN A 248 -3.30 -2.97 -6.26
C ASN A 248 -4.57 -3.86 -6.35
N GLY A 249 -4.41 -5.05 -6.91
CA GLY A 249 -5.50 -5.97 -7.20
C GLY A 249 -6.21 -5.77 -8.53
N LEU A 250 -5.97 -4.69 -9.27
CA LEU A 250 -6.65 -4.43 -10.54
C LEU A 250 -6.31 -5.49 -11.62
N PRO A 251 -7.31 -5.92 -12.42
CA PRO A 251 -7.14 -6.96 -13.45
C PRO A 251 -6.33 -6.48 -14.67
#